data_AF-T1CCW0-F1
#
_entry.id   AF-T1CCW0-F1
#
_cell.length_a   1.000
_cell.length_b   1.000
_cell.length_c   1.000
_cell.angle_alpha   90.00
_cell.angle_beta   90.00
_cell.angle_gamma   90.00
#
_symmetry.space_group_name_H-M   'P 1'
#
loop_
_entity.id
_entity.type
_entity.pdbx_description
1 polymer ?
#
loop_
_entity_poly.entity_id
_entity_poly.type
_entity_poly.pdbx_seq_one_letter_code
_entity_poly.pdbx_strand_id
1 'polypeptide(L)'
;PFQKKLYQNTFESLVHRVAPDGYLPESLTGAYPGMFPRTVGPYVFLMLEKHQWGIARRVLQYTLNASALSHLHWVPHVIGPAHIKLKPLVKIPVISDQDQPDGQYSVILAWARYIATTHDTALENATYNQVARLTDLATDVPYLNIHTSLATDLVRNPCFEHS
;
A
#
# COMPACT_ATOMS: atom_id res chain seq x y z
N PRO A 1 -17.88 27.92 4.17
CA PRO A 1 -17.96 27.26 5.50
C PRO A 1 -18.06 25.72 5.41
N PHE A 2 -18.97 25.21 4.57
CA PHE A 2 -19.19 23.78 4.38
C PHE A 2 -17.95 23.03 3.85
N GLN A 3 -17.34 23.47 2.74
CA GLN A 3 -16.21 22.78 2.11
C GLN A 3 -15.00 22.66 3.04
N LYS A 4 -14.72 23.70 3.83
CA LYS A 4 -13.65 23.69 4.83
C LYS A 4 -13.91 22.65 5.92
N LYS A 5 -15.14 22.60 6.45
CA LYS A 5 -15.52 21.62 7.47
C LYS A 5 -15.51 20.19 6.92
N LEU A 6 -15.98 20.00 5.69
CA LEU A 6 -15.91 18.71 5.00
C LEU A 6 -14.46 18.25 4.85
N TYR A 7 -13.57 19.12 4.35
CA TYR A 7 -12.15 18.81 4.23
C TYR A 7 -11.51 18.43 5.58
N GLN A 8 -11.77 19.23 6.62
CA GLN A 8 -11.26 18.97 7.98
C GLN A 8 -11.73 17.61 8.51
N ASN A 9 -13.04 17.36 8.49
CA ASN A 9 -13.61 16.11 8.96
C ASN A 9 -13.08 14.89 8.18
N THR A 10 -12.93 15.02 6.86
CA THR A 10 -12.38 13.94 6.02
C THR A 10 -10.93 13.66 6.37
N PHE A 11 -10.10 14.71 6.52
CA PHE A 11 -8.70 14.55 6.88
C PHE A 11 -8.53 13.96 8.29
N GLU A 12 -9.27 14.46 9.27
CA GLU A 12 -9.27 13.93 10.63
C GLU A 12 -9.71 12.46 10.65
N SER A 13 -10.73 12.09 9.87
CA SER A 13 -11.17 10.71 9.75
C SER A 13 -10.10 9.80 9.14
N LEU A 14 -9.32 10.29 8.17
CA LEU A 14 -8.20 9.56 7.57
C LEU A 14 -7.04 9.37 8.54
N VAL A 15 -6.73 10.39 9.35
CA VAL A 15 -5.65 10.34 10.35
C VAL A 15 -6.02 9.41 11.51
N HIS A 16 -7.25 9.52 12.03
CA HIS A 16 -7.67 8.80 13.23
C HIS A 16 -8.09 7.35 12.99
N ARG A 17 -8.35 6.94 11.74
CA ARG A 17 -8.74 5.55 11.44
C ARG A 17 -7.57 4.56 11.36
N VAL A 18 -6.33 5.03 11.28
CA VAL A 18 -5.16 4.15 11.22
C VAL A 18 -4.91 3.57 12.61
N ALA A 19 -4.87 2.26 12.69
CA ALA A 19 -4.55 1.56 13.92
C ALA A 19 -3.09 1.81 14.35
N PRO A 20 -2.76 1.63 15.65
CA PRO A 20 -1.39 1.82 16.14
C PRO A 20 -0.33 0.98 15.43
N ASP A 21 -0.69 -0.18 14.89
CA ASP A 21 0.21 -1.07 14.14
C ASP A 21 0.37 -0.70 12.66
N GLY A 22 -0.46 0.23 12.15
CA GLY A 22 -0.45 0.67 10.75
C GLY A 22 -1.59 0.11 9.90
N TYR A 23 -2.48 -0.72 10.44
CA TYR A 23 -3.66 -1.17 9.71
C TYR A 23 -4.58 0.02 9.34
N LEU A 24 -4.88 0.17 8.05
CA LEU A 24 -5.74 1.22 7.49
C LEU A 24 -7.00 0.59 6.87
N PRO A 25 -8.14 0.55 7.58
CA PRO A 25 -9.37 0.01 7.02
C PRO A 25 -9.89 0.91 5.88
N GLU A 26 -10.25 0.29 4.75
CA GLU A 26 -10.85 0.98 3.61
C GLU A 26 -12.22 1.57 3.97
N SER A 27 -12.99 0.86 4.81
CA SER A 27 -14.29 1.31 5.31
C SER A 27 -14.41 1.22 6.82
N LEU A 28 -15.07 2.22 7.40
CA LEU A 28 -15.44 2.26 8.82
C LEU A 28 -16.77 1.57 9.10
N THR A 29 -17.55 1.24 8.07
CA THR A 29 -18.87 0.59 8.19
C THR A 29 -18.82 -0.90 7.88
N GLY A 30 -17.66 -1.43 7.46
CA GLY A 30 -17.51 -2.81 7.00
C GLY A 30 -17.95 -3.05 5.56
N ALA A 31 -18.26 -1.98 4.80
CA ALA A 31 -18.58 -2.10 3.37
C ALA A 31 -17.42 -2.71 2.55
N TYR A 32 -16.19 -2.55 3.03
CA TYR A 32 -14.99 -3.15 2.46
C TYR A 32 -14.33 -4.07 3.49
N PRO A 33 -13.79 -5.22 3.06
CA PRO A 33 -13.37 -6.28 3.97
C PRO A 33 -12.05 -6.00 4.70
N GLY A 34 -11.23 -5.07 4.21
CA GLY A 34 -9.89 -4.85 4.74
C GLY A 34 -9.23 -3.55 4.30
N MET A 35 -7.91 -3.56 4.36
CA MET A 35 -6.99 -2.54 3.85
C MET A 35 -6.57 -2.89 2.42
N PHE A 36 -6.65 -1.92 1.51
CA PHE A 36 -6.26 -2.12 0.11
C PHE A 36 -4.94 -1.38 -0.20
N PRO A 37 -3.91 -2.05 -0.75
CA PRO A 37 -2.65 -1.40 -1.12
C PRO A 37 -2.79 -0.31 -2.18
N ARG A 38 -3.80 -0.38 -3.06
CA ARG A 38 -4.12 0.72 -4.01
C ARG A 38 -4.35 2.06 -3.29
N THR A 39 -4.97 2.02 -2.11
CA THR A 39 -5.30 3.20 -1.29
C THR A 39 -4.07 3.69 -0.51
N VAL A 40 -3.15 2.78 -0.15
CA VAL A 40 -1.94 3.10 0.61
C VAL A 40 -1.11 4.16 -0.10
N GLY A 41 -0.99 4.08 -1.43
CA GLY A 41 -0.18 5.01 -2.20
C GLY A 41 -0.57 6.48 -2.01
N PRO A 42 -1.76 6.88 -2.47
CA PRO A 42 -2.29 8.22 -2.27
C PRO A 42 -2.36 8.64 -0.80
N TYR A 43 -2.69 7.71 0.11
CA TYR A 43 -2.75 7.98 1.54
C TYR A 43 -1.39 8.41 2.10
N VAL A 44 -0.32 7.69 1.77
CA VAL A 44 1.05 8.03 2.18
C VAL A 44 1.44 9.42 1.66
N PHE A 45 1.07 9.76 0.42
CA PHE A 45 1.38 11.10 -0.13
C PHE A 45 0.72 12.21 0.69
N LEU A 46 -0.56 12.04 1.04
CA LEU A 46 -1.28 12.99 1.89
C LEU A 46 -0.62 13.12 3.27
N MET A 47 -0.21 12.00 3.88
CA MET A 47 0.47 12.02 5.18
C MET A 47 1.84 12.71 5.09
N LEU A 48 2.60 12.51 4.01
CA LEU A 48 3.85 13.23 3.78
C LEU A 48 3.63 14.74 3.64
N GLU A 49 2.62 15.16 2.86
CA GLU A 49 2.27 16.57 2.66
C GLU A 49 1.86 17.25 3.98
N LYS A 50 1.23 16.52 4.90
CA LYS A 50 0.82 17.02 6.22
C LYS A 50 1.81 16.73 7.34
N HIS A 51 3.04 16.33 6.99
CA HIS A 51 4.12 16.01 7.94
C HIS A 51 3.76 14.92 8.97
N GLN A 52 2.78 14.07 8.65
CA GLN A 52 2.35 12.92 9.45
C GLN A 52 3.24 11.69 9.16
N TRP A 53 4.57 11.89 9.20
CA TRP A 53 5.55 10.88 8.76
C TRP A 53 5.46 9.57 9.54
N GLY A 54 5.14 9.64 10.84
CA GLY A 54 4.96 8.45 11.67
C GLY A 54 3.78 7.58 11.20
N ILE A 55 2.69 8.20 10.74
CA ILE A 55 1.53 7.47 10.20
C ILE A 55 1.90 6.85 8.85
N ALA A 56 2.51 7.63 7.96
CA ALA A 56 2.99 7.15 6.66
C ALA A 56 3.91 5.92 6.82
N ARG A 57 4.87 5.98 7.76
CA ARG A 57 5.77 4.87 8.06
C ARG A 57 5.02 3.60 8.45
N ARG A 58 4.10 3.70 9.40
CA ARG A 58 3.40 2.52 9.94
C ARG A 58 2.51 1.86 8.89
N VAL A 59 1.79 2.64 8.09
CA VAL A 59 0.93 2.10 7.01
C VAL A 59 1.77 1.39 5.94
N LEU A 60 2.90 1.98 5.53
CA LEU A 60 3.84 1.33 4.60
C LEU A 60 4.42 0.04 5.19
N GLN A 61 4.93 0.09 6.42
CA GLN A 61 5.52 -1.06 7.08
C GLN A 61 4.50 -2.19 7.26
N TYR A 62 3.25 -1.88 7.63
CA TYR A 62 2.19 -2.87 7.77
C TYR A 62 1.92 -3.60 6.44
N THR A 63 1.86 -2.84 5.34
CA THR A 63 1.65 -3.38 3.99
C THR A 63 2.79 -4.30 3.56
N LEU A 64 4.04 -3.85 3.73
CA LEU A 64 5.23 -4.64 3.38
C LEU A 64 5.37 -5.89 4.27
N ASN A 65 5.06 -5.78 5.56
CA ASN A 65 5.04 -6.91 6.48
C ASN A 65 3.97 -7.94 6.08
N ALA A 66 2.81 -7.51 5.59
CA ALA A 66 1.75 -8.41 5.15
C ALA A 66 2.20 -9.30 3.98
N SER A 67 2.88 -8.72 2.98
CA SER A 67 3.52 -9.47 1.90
C SER A 67 4.58 -10.44 2.43
N ALA A 68 5.51 -9.94 3.24
CA ALA A 68 6.67 -10.71 3.71
C ALA A 68 6.26 -11.90 4.60
N LEU A 69 5.34 -11.69 5.53
CA LEU A 69 4.86 -12.72 6.46
C LEU A 69 3.91 -13.73 5.80
N SER A 70 3.35 -13.40 4.64
CA SER A 70 2.48 -14.31 3.87
C SER A 70 3.24 -15.09 2.80
N HIS A 71 4.57 -14.91 2.71
CA HIS A 71 5.42 -15.53 1.68
C HIS A 71 4.99 -15.23 0.24
N LEU A 72 4.30 -14.10 0.02
CA LEU A 72 3.90 -13.66 -1.30
C LEU A 72 5.07 -12.93 -1.98
N HIS A 73 5.22 -13.16 -3.28
CA HIS A 73 6.21 -12.45 -4.11
C HIS A 73 5.71 -11.09 -4.61
N TRP A 74 4.43 -10.78 -4.40
CA TRP A 74 3.76 -9.52 -4.76
C TRP A 74 3.07 -8.88 -3.55
N VAL A 75 2.46 -7.71 -3.77
CA VAL A 75 1.64 -7.04 -2.75
C VAL A 75 0.21 -7.61 -2.76
N PRO A 76 -0.30 -8.20 -1.66
CA PRO A 76 -1.63 -8.81 -1.63
C PRO A 76 -2.75 -7.79 -1.82
N HIS A 77 -3.76 -8.12 -2.62
CA HIS A 77 -4.90 -7.26 -2.93
C HIS A 77 -5.64 -6.73 -1.69
N VAL A 78 -5.94 -7.58 -0.70
CA VAL A 78 -6.64 -7.15 0.53
C VAL A 78 -5.95 -7.70 1.77
N ILE A 79 -5.61 -6.80 2.69
CA ILE A 79 -4.94 -7.10 3.95
C ILE A 79 -5.94 -6.92 5.11
N GLY A 80 -5.99 -7.88 6.03
CA GLY A 80 -6.83 -7.84 7.22
C GLY A 80 -6.11 -7.29 8.45
N PRO A 81 -6.84 -7.01 9.55
CA PRO A 81 -6.26 -6.52 10.80
C PRO A 81 -5.52 -7.63 11.55
N ALA A 82 -4.32 -7.33 12.06
CA ALA A 82 -3.52 -8.28 12.85
C ALA A 82 -4.15 -8.61 14.23
N HIS A 83 -5.10 -7.78 14.69
CA HIS A 83 -5.64 -7.80 16.05
C HIS A 83 -6.50 -9.01 16.43
N ILE A 84 -6.64 -10.03 15.58
CA ILE A 84 -7.56 -11.14 15.89
C ILE A 84 -6.97 -12.15 16.90
N LYS A 85 -5.65 -12.20 17.18
CA LYS A 85 -5.11 -13.06 18.26
C LYS A 85 -3.89 -12.47 18.99
N LEU A 86 -4.01 -12.36 20.33
CA LEU A 86 -3.05 -11.91 21.35
C LEU A 86 -1.76 -12.77 21.45
N LYS A 87 -1.02 -12.92 20.36
CA LYS A 87 0.34 -13.48 20.33
C LYS A 87 1.20 -12.62 19.41
N PRO A 88 2.55 -12.61 19.54
CA PRO A 88 3.43 -11.82 18.67
C PRO A 88 3.02 -12.01 17.21
N LEU A 89 3.21 -11.00 16.36
CA LEU A 89 2.86 -10.98 14.93
C LEU A 89 3.37 -12.22 14.19
N VAL A 90 2.72 -13.37 14.33
CA VAL A 90 3.07 -14.59 13.61
C VAL A 90 2.54 -14.49 12.18
N LYS A 91 1.46 -13.72 11.98
CA LYS A 91 0.86 -13.50 10.65
C LYS A 91 0.01 -12.23 10.63
N ILE A 92 0.16 -11.41 9.59
CA ILE A 92 -0.85 -10.42 9.20
C ILE A 92 -1.81 -11.12 8.24
N PRO A 93 -3.14 -11.13 8.49
CA PRO A 93 -4.08 -11.81 7.60
C PRO A 93 -4.07 -11.20 6.20
N VAL A 94 -4.03 -12.06 5.18
CA VAL A 94 -4.32 -11.69 3.78
C VAL A 94 -5.73 -12.21 3.49
N ILE A 95 -6.64 -11.29 3.17
CA ILE A 95 -8.04 -11.60 2.85
C ILE A 95 -8.19 -11.94 1.37
N SER A 96 -7.41 -11.28 0.52
CA SER A 96 -7.29 -11.59 -0.91
C SER A 96 -5.83 -11.47 -1.32
N ASP A 97 -5.28 -12.55 -1.86
CA ASP A 97 -3.94 -12.64 -2.42
C ASP A 97 -3.93 -12.44 -3.94
N GLN A 98 -5.05 -12.00 -4.52
CA GLN A 98 -5.14 -11.71 -5.95
C GLN A 98 -4.02 -10.75 -6.35
N ASP A 99 -3.35 -11.09 -7.43
CA ASP A 99 -2.28 -10.29 -7.98
C ASP A 99 -2.85 -9.13 -8.79
N GLN A 100 -2.84 -7.94 -8.17
CA GLN A 100 -3.30 -6.70 -8.75
C GLN A 100 -2.15 -5.68 -8.80
N PRO A 101 -1.59 -5.41 -9.98
CA PRO A 101 -0.33 -4.70 -10.12
C PRO A 101 -0.43 -3.22 -9.76
N ASP A 102 -1.60 -2.58 -9.87
CA ASP A 102 -1.81 -1.20 -9.41
C ASP A 102 -1.59 -1.02 -7.90
N GLY A 103 -1.97 -2.01 -7.10
CA GLY A 103 -1.66 -2.04 -5.67
C GLY A 103 -0.15 -2.08 -5.42
N GLN A 104 0.56 -2.93 -6.16
CA GLN A 104 2.02 -3.03 -6.08
C GLN A 104 2.71 -1.73 -6.52
N TYR A 105 2.34 -1.16 -7.67
CA TYR A 105 2.90 0.10 -8.15
C TYR A 105 2.67 1.24 -7.15
N SER A 106 1.47 1.31 -6.57
CA SER A 106 1.12 2.31 -5.55
C SER A 106 2.01 2.21 -4.32
N VAL A 107 2.29 1.00 -3.84
CA VAL A 107 3.16 0.77 -2.67
C VAL A 107 4.62 1.07 -2.99
N ILE A 108 5.14 0.65 -4.14
CA ILE A 108 6.52 0.95 -4.57
C ILE A 108 6.73 2.47 -4.63
N LEU A 109 5.82 3.19 -5.28
CA LEU A 109 5.92 4.65 -5.41
C LEU A 109 5.81 5.35 -4.05
N ALA A 110 4.95 4.87 -3.17
CA ALA A 110 4.81 5.39 -1.80
C ALA A 110 6.03 5.18 -0.95
N TRP A 111 6.64 3.99 -1.01
CA TRP A 111 7.91 3.72 -0.37
C TRP A 111 9.00 4.65 -0.88
N ALA A 112 9.17 4.77 -2.20
CA ALA A 112 10.21 5.60 -2.80
C ALA A 112 10.07 7.07 -2.38
N ARG A 113 8.85 7.63 -2.44
CA ARG A 113 8.60 9.01 -2.00
C ARG A 113 8.81 9.19 -0.49
N TYR A 114 8.42 8.21 0.32
CA TYR A 114 8.61 8.26 1.77
C TYR A 114 10.11 8.32 2.11
N ILE A 115 10.92 7.41 1.55
CA ILE A 115 12.37 7.39 1.78
C ILE A 115 13.03 8.67 1.26
N ALA A 116 12.68 9.13 0.05
CA ALA A 116 13.24 10.35 -0.51
C ALA A 116 12.89 11.62 0.30
N THR A 117 11.72 11.64 0.96
CA THR A 117 11.26 12.79 1.75
C THR A 117 11.83 12.79 3.17
N THR A 118 11.92 11.61 3.79
CA THR A 118 12.20 11.47 5.23
C THR A 118 13.63 11.04 5.55
N HIS A 119 14.35 10.48 4.57
CA HIS A 119 15.66 9.87 4.75
C HIS A 119 15.70 8.81 5.86
N ASP A 120 14.61 8.07 6.01
CA ASP A 120 14.45 7.02 7.02
C ASP A 120 15.27 5.77 6.68
N THR A 121 16.56 5.84 6.99
CA THR A 121 17.54 4.78 6.73
C THR A 121 17.18 3.45 7.42
N ALA A 122 16.50 3.50 8.57
CA ALA A 122 16.09 2.30 9.28
C ALA A 122 15.00 1.54 8.52
N LEU A 123 13.99 2.25 8.01
CA LEU A 123 12.98 1.63 7.16
C LEU A 123 13.60 1.18 5.83
N GLU A 124 14.40 2.03 5.20
CA GLU A 124 15.06 1.74 3.93
C GLU A 124 15.85 0.44 4.01
N ASN A 125 16.80 0.33 4.95
CA ASN A 125 17.63 -0.87 5.11
C ASN A 125 16.80 -2.13 5.37
N ALA A 126 15.71 -2.01 6.16
CA ALA A 126 14.86 -3.15 6.48
C ALA A 126 14.01 -3.63 5.28
N THR A 127 13.71 -2.75 4.31
CA THR A 127 12.70 -3.03 3.28
C THR A 127 13.22 -2.93 1.85
N TYR A 128 14.42 -2.37 1.63
CA TYR A 128 15.00 -2.13 0.30
C TYR A 128 14.99 -3.39 -0.56
N ASN A 129 15.54 -4.50 -0.05
CA ASN A 129 15.61 -5.75 -0.81
C ASN A 129 14.23 -6.30 -1.17
N GLN A 130 13.22 -6.06 -0.35
CA GLN A 130 11.84 -6.45 -0.66
C GLN A 130 11.27 -5.58 -1.78
N VAL A 131 11.40 -4.25 -1.66
CA VAL A 131 10.87 -3.30 -2.64
C VAL A 131 11.59 -3.38 -3.98
N ALA A 132 12.90 -3.66 -3.98
CA ALA A 132 13.68 -3.94 -5.18
C ALA A 132 13.10 -5.13 -5.94
N ARG A 133 12.86 -6.27 -5.26
CA ARG A 133 12.23 -7.44 -5.89
C ARG A 133 10.82 -7.17 -6.41
N LEU A 134 10.02 -6.40 -5.66
CA LEU A 134 8.70 -5.97 -6.12
C LEU A 134 8.81 -5.12 -7.39
N THR A 135 9.83 -4.28 -7.49
CA THR A 135 10.11 -3.43 -8.65
C THR A 135 10.53 -4.26 -9.84
N ASP A 136 11.48 -5.20 -9.66
CA ASP A 136 11.91 -6.13 -10.71
C ASP A 136 10.71 -6.86 -11.30
N LEU A 137 9.87 -7.45 -10.43
CA LEU A 137 8.63 -8.12 -10.82
C LEU A 137 7.69 -7.18 -11.59
N ALA A 138 7.46 -5.97 -11.08
CA ALA A 138 6.60 -4.96 -11.69
C ALA A 138 7.06 -4.53 -13.10
N THR A 139 8.35 -4.68 -13.40
CA THR A 139 8.99 -4.31 -14.67
C THR A 139 9.30 -5.51 -15.57
N ASP A 140 8.88 -6.72 -15.19
CA ASP A 140 9.05 -7.94 -15.97
C ASP A 140 7.72 -8.44 -16.56
N VAL A 141 7.81 -9.42 -17.45
CA VAL A 141 6.66 -10.19 -17.95
C VAL A 141 6.03 -10.96 -16.78
N PRO A 142 4.69 -10.96 -16.63
CA PRO A 142 3.68 -10.49 -17.59
C PRO A 142 3.26 -9.02 -17.45
N TYR A 143 3.74 -8.27 -16.45
CA TYR A 143 3.22 -6.94 -16.13
C TYR A 143 3.69 -5.85 -17.08
N LEU A 144 4.94 -5.93 -17.52
CA LEU A 144 5.53 -5.02 -18.49
C LEU A 144 6.08 -5.82 -19.67
N ASN A 145 5.28 -5.96 -20.73
CA ASN A 145 5.69 -6.61 -21.95
C ASN A 145 5.82 -5.59 -23.10
N ILE A 146 7.07 -5.23 -23.42
CA ILE A 146 7.41 -4.33 -24.52
C ILE A 146 7.10 -4.91 -25.91
N HIS A 147 6.87 -6.23 -26.01
CA HIS A 147 6.54 -6.90 -27.27
C HIS A 147 5.03 -6.98 -27.54
N THR A 148 4.18 -6.64 -26.56
CA THR A 148 2.72 -6.52 -26.74
C THR A 148 2.29 -5.07 -26.98
N SER A 149 3.18 -4.24 -27.55
CA SER A 149 2.84 -2.96 -28.15
C SER A 149 1.63 -3.17 -29.07
N LEU A 150 0.45 -2.86 -28.55
CA LEU A 150 -0.67 -2.46 -29.39
C LEU A 150 -0.19 -1.24 -30.16
N ALA A 151 -0.69 -1.02 -31.37
CA ALA A 151 -0.31 0.06 -32.28
C ALA A 151 -0.43 1.51 -31.73
N THR A 152 -0.62 1.66 -30.42
CA THR A 152 -0.80 2.88 -29.64
C THR A 152 0.38 3.20 -28.70
N ASP A 153 1.48 2.44 -28.71
CA ASP A 153 2.62 2.60 -27.76
C ASP A 153 2.22 2.52 -26.27
N LEU A 154 1.06 1.92 -25.98
CA LEU A 154 0.55 1.75 -24.62
C LEU A 154 0.94 0.38 -24.06
N VAL A 155 1.38 0.36 -22.81
CA VAL A 155 1.55 -0.87 -22.02
C VAL A 155 0.16 -1.40 -21.67
N ARG A 156 -0.24 -2.54 -22.24
CA ARG A 156 -1.43 -3.27 -21.82
C ARG A 156 -1.06 -4.22 -20.69
N ASN A 157 -1.61 -3.99 -19.50
CA ASN A 157 -1.55 -4.96 -18.41
C ASN A 157 -2.97 -5.45 -18.09
N PRO A 158 -3.35 -6.68 -18.47
CA PRO A 158 -4.71 -7.21 -18.27
C PRO A 158 -5.04 -7.50 -16.81
N CYS A 159 -4.05 -7.41 -15.90
CA CYS A 159 -4.23 -7.65 -14.48
C CYS A 159 -4.62 -6.37 -13.72
N PHE A 160 -4.63 -5.19 -14.35
CA PHE A 160 -5.15 -3.97 -13.73
C PHE A 160 -6.60 -4.15 -13.30
N GLU A 161 -6.93 -3.74 -12.07
CA GLU A 161 -8.32 -3.74 -11.62
C GLU A 161 -9.12 -2.68 -12.39
N HIS A 162 -10.25 -3.10 -12.95
CA HIS A 162 -11.24 -2.19 -13.53
C HIS A 162 -12.23 -1.80 -12.44
N SER A 163 -12.28 -0.51 -12.10
CA SER A 163 -13.31 0.08 -11.24
C SER A 163 -14.66 0.20 -11.96
#